data_AF-A0A533X3J3-F1
#
_entry.id   AF-A0A533X3J3-F1
#
_cell.length_a   1.000
_cell.length_b   1.000
_cell.length_c   1.000
_cell.angle_alpha   90.00
_cell.angle_beta   90.00
_cell.angle_gamma   90.00
#
_symmetry.space_group_name_H-M   'P 1'
#
loop_
_entity.id
_entity.type
_entity.pdbx_description
1 polymer ?
#
loop_
_entity_poly.entity_id
_entity_poly.type
_entity_poly.pdbx_seq_one_letter_code
_entity_poly.pdbx_strand_id
1 'polypeptide(L)'
;LVGAVLGILTAGILYINEFPDVDADSSRGRRDLVVRWGKEAAASRFKVLLASAYVILVLGVASGLITPLALLGLLTIPKARSAARILDSTKGKAPELIPGMAATVMTTLLTGALLAVAYLAHGLIGYI
;
A
#
# COMPACT_ATOMS: atom_id res chain seq x y z
N LEU A 1 11.39 -9.92 -5.19
CA LEU A 1 10.75 -8.67 -5.69
C LEU A 1 9.25 -8.66 -5.50
N VAL A 2 8.49 -9.63 -6.02
CA VAL A 2 7.02 -9.72 -5.86
C VAL A 2 6.57 -9.65 -4.39
N GLY A 3 7.22 -10.44 -3.51
CA GLY A 3 6.92 -10.41 -2.07
C GLY A 3 7.19 -9.05 -1.41
N ALA A 4 8.13 -8.25 -1.93
CA ALA A 4 8.40 -6.91 -1.41
C ALA A 4 7.26 -5.94 -1.76
N VAL A 5 6.66 -6.06 -2.95
CA VAL A 5 5.46 -5.27 -3.34
C VAL A 5 4.33 -5.51 -2.34
N LEU A 6 4.04 -6.78 -2.03
CA LEU A 6 2.99 -7.11 -1.05
C LEU A 6 3.38 -6.71 0.36
N GLY A 7 4.63 -6.93 0.78
CA GLY A 7 5.11 -6.54 2.10
C GLY A 7 4.98 -5.03 2.35
N ILE A 8 5.26 -4.19 1.35
CA ILE A 8 5.10 -2.74 1.44
C ILE A 8 3.63 -2.34 1.53
N LEU A 9 2.75 -2.95 0.73
CA LEU A 9 1.32 -2.67 0.80
C LEU A 9 0.71 -3.11 2.15
N THR A 10 1.14 -4.26 2.68
CA THR A 10 0.79 -4.71 4.03
C THR A 10 1.32 -3.77 5.10
N ALA A 11 2.56 -3.29 4.98
CA ALA A 11 3.09 -2.24 5.86
C ALA A 11 2.22 -0.98 5.78
N GLY A 12 1.68 -0.64 4.60
CA GLY A 12 0.69 0.42 4.44
C GLY A 12 -0.58 0.21 5.26
N ILE A 13 -1.09 -1.02 5.37
CA ILE A 13 -2.25 -1.36 6.21
C ILE A 13 -1.95 -1.03 7.68
N LEU A 14 -0.80 -1.48 8.18
CA LEU A 14 -0.37 -1.19 9.55
C LEU A 14 -0.20 0.32 9.76
N TYR A 15 0.43 0.99 8.80
CA TYR A 15 0.73 2.42 8.86
C TYR A 15 -0.53 3.29 8.94
N ILE A 16 -1.54 3.02 8.10
CA ILE A 16 -2.80 3.80 8.13
C ILE A 16 -3.61 3.53 9.39
N ASN A 17 -3.49 2.33 9.97
CA ASN A 17 -4.17 1.96 11.21
C ASN A 17 -3.57 2.65 12.45
N GLU A 18 -2.36 3.20 12.38
CA GLU A 18 -1.77 3.97 13.49
C GLU A 18 -2.40 5.37 13.64
N PHE A 19 -3.05 5.92 12.61
CA PHE A 19 -3.55 7.29 12.62
C PHE A 19 -4.66 7.59 13.65
N PRO A 20 -5.68 6.71 13.81
CA PRO A 20 -6.70 6.86 14.85
C PRO A 20 -6.12 6.91 16.27
N ASP A 21 -5.02 6.20 16.50
CA ASP A 21 -4.47 5.96 17.84
C ASP A 21 -3.42 6.99 18.26
N VAL A 22 -2.98 7.88 17.37
CA VAL A 22 -1.90 8.87 17.61
C VAL A 22 -2.07 9.65 18.91
N ASP A 23 -3.28 10.13 19.20
CA ASP A 23 -3.53 11.00 20.36
C ASP A 23 -3.46 10.19 21.67
N ALA A 24 -3.98 8.95 21.64
CA ALA A 24 -3.91 8.01 22.76
C ALA A 24 -2.47 7.52 22.99
N ASP A 25 -1.76 7.16 21.94
CA ASP A 25 -0.38 6.65 21.99
C ASP A 25 0.62 7.73 22.42
N SER A 26 0.43 8.97 21.97
CA SER A 26 1.21 10.13 22.42
C SER A 26 1.06 10.36 23.93
N SER A 27 -0.17 10.29 24.46
CA SER A 27 -0.43 10.47 25.90
C SER A 27 0.17 9.37 26.78
N ARG A 28 0.45 8.19 26.20
CA ARG A 28 1.07 7.04 26.87
C ARG A 28 2.60 6.98 26.67
N GLY A 29 3.19 7.97 26.01
CA GLY A 29 4.63 8.02 25.77
C GLY A 29 5.13 7.06 24.68
N ARG A 30 4.25 6.46 23.88
CA ARG A 30 4.65 5.64 22.73
C ARG A 30 5.27 6.52 21.65
N ARG A 31 6.20 5.94 20.87
CA ARG A 31 6.98 6.63 19.84
C ARG A 31 6.83 5.97 18.48
N ASP A 32 5.60 5.57 18.15
CA ASP A 32 5.27 5.02 16.84
C ASP A 32 5.55 6.05 15.73
N LEU A 33 5.69 5.59 14.49
CA LEU A 33 6.17 6.42 13.38
C LEU A 33 5.25 7.61 13.14
N VAL A 34 3.93 7.42 13.23
CA VAL A 34 2.95 8.49 13.04
C VAL A 34 3.02 9.51 14.18
N VAL A 35 3.22 9.07 15.43
CA VAL A 35 3.39 9.96 16.60
C VAL A 35 4.64 10.82 16.45
N ARG A 36 5.78 10.23 16.06
CA ARG A 36 7.06 10.94 15.93
C ARG A 36 7.06 11.99 14.82
N TRP A 37 6.31 11.76 13.75
CA TRP A 37 6.32 12.63 12.58
C TRP A 37 5.16 13.64 12.55
N GLY A 38 4.13 13.42 13.37
CA GLY A 38 2.87 14.14 13.27
C GLY A 38 2.03 13.67 12.07
N LYS A 39 0.71 13.84 12.19
CA LYS A 39 -0.29 13.32 11.23
C LYS A 39 -0.04 13.79 9.79
N GLU A 40 0.34 15.05 9.59
CA GLU A 40 0.55 15.62 8.24
C GLU A 40 1.77 15.00 7.53
N ALA A 41 2.92 15.00 8.19
CA ALA A 41 4.13 14.45 7.60
C ALA A 41 4.05 12.92 7.49
N ALA A 42 3.32 12.25 8.38
CA ALA A 42 3.01 10.83 8.26
C ALA A 42 2.13 10.53 7.04
N ALA A 43 1.09 11.33 6.77
CA ALA A 43 0.24 11.15 5.60
C ALA A 43 1.01 11.30 4.28
N SER A 44 1.99 12.22 4.22
CA SER A 44 2.91 12.33 3.09
C SER A 44 3.75 11.06 2.90
N ARG A 45 4.29 10.50 3.99
CA ARG A 45 5.09 9.28 3.93
C ARG A 45 4.27 8.04 3.60
N PHE A 46 2.99 8.00 3.98
CA PHE A 46 2.07 6.96 3.53
C PHE A 46 1.96 6.91 2.00
N LYS A 47 1.85 8.08 1.35
CA LYS A 47 1.84 8.18 -0.12
C LYS A 47 3.12 7.63 -0.75
N VAL A 48 4.27 7.99 -0.18
CA VAL A 48 5.58 7.49 -0.63
C VAL A 48 5.68 5.97 -0.44
N LEU A 49 5.20 5.45 0.69
CA LEU A 49 5.18 4.02 0.96
C LEU A 49 4.37 3.26 -0.08
N LEU A 50 3.13 3.68 -0.35
CA LEU A 50 2.29 3.07 -1.39
C LEU A 50 2.94 3.19 -2.79
N ALA A 51 3.48 4.35 -3.13
CA ALA A 51 4.15 4.55 -4.42
C ALA A 51 5.36 3.64 -4.60
N SER A 52 6.13 3.38 -3.54
CA SER A 52 7.32 2.52 -3.59
C SER A 52 7.00 1.08 -4.00
N ALA A 53 5.83 0.55 -3.61
CA ALA A 53 5.38 -0.78 -4.05
C ALA A 53 5.26 -0.85 -5.58
N TYR A 54 4.66 0.17 -6.20
CA TYR A 54 4.49 0.25 -7.65
C TYR A 54 5.81 0.54 -8.38
N VAL A 55 6.69 1.34 -7.79
CA VAL A 55 8.04 1.58 -8.34
C VAL A 55 8.83 0.26 -8.39
N ILE A 56 8.83 -0.52 -7.32
CA ILE A 56 9.50 -1.84 -7.29
C ILE A 56 8.90 -2.78 -8.32
N LEU A 57 7.58 -2.75 -8.49
CA LEU A 57 6.89 -3.55 -9.51
C LEU A 57 7.36 -3.18 -10.92
N VAL A 58 7.37 -1.89 -11.27
CA VAL A 58 7.82 -1.40 -12.58
C VAL A 58 9.31 -1.69 -12.81
N LEU A 59 10.16 -1.41 -11.83
CA LEU A 59 11.61 -1.67 -11.93
C LEU A 59 11.91 -3.17 -12.06
N GLY A 60 11.16 -4.02 -11.37
CA GLY A 60 11.27 -5.47 -11.54
C GLY A 60 10.99 -5.91 -12.97
N VAL A 61 9.97 -5.33 -13.62
CA VAL A 61 9.64 -5.64 -15.01
C VAL A 61 10.70 -5.07 -15.96
N ALA A 62 11.09 -3.81 -15.77
CA ALA A 62 12.07 -3.13 -16.62
C ALA A 62 13.47 -3.78 -16.57
N SER A 63 13.83 -4.38 -15.43
CA SER A 63 15.07 -5.15 -15.26
C SER A 63 15.00 -6.60 -15.75
N GLY A 64 13.83 -7.05 -16.25
CA GLY A 64 13.61 -8.43 -16.68
C GLY A 64 13.56 -9.45 -15.54
N LEU A 65 13.51 -9.01 -14.28
CA LEU A 65 13.51 -9.88 -13.10
C LEU A 65 12.12 -10.46 -12.76
N ILE A 66 11.04 -9.85 -13.26
CA ILE A 66 9.67 -10.38 -13.14
C ILE A 66 8.92 -10.27 -14.48
N THR A 67 7.92 -11.13 -14.67
CA THR A 67 7.12 -11.18 -15.91
C THR A 67 6.44 -9.83 -16.23
N PRO A 68 6.39 -9.40 -17.50
CA PRO A 68 5.65 -8.19 -17.90
C PRO A 68 4.16 -8.20 -17.51
N LEU A 69 3.56 -9.40 -17.39
CA LEU A 69 2.18 -9.53 -16.91
C LEU A 69 1.99 -9.00 -15.49
N ALA A 70 3.06 -8.89 -14.69
CA ALA A 70 2.99 -8.33 -13.35
C ALA A 70 2.56 -6.85 -13.34
N LEU A 71 2.67 -6.13 -14.47
CA LEU A 71 2.16 -4.76 -14.62
C LEU A 71 0.63 -4.66 -14.47
N LEU A 72 -0.11 -5.78 -14.54
CA LEU A 72 -1.52 -5.82 -14.16
C LEU A 72 -1.75 -5.31 -12.74
N GLY A 73 -0.77 -5.47 -11.83
CA GLY A 73 -0.82 -4.91 -10.48
C GLY A 73 -0.98 -3.37 -10.44
N LEU A 74 -0.61 -2.65 -11.50
CA LEU A 74 -0.82 -1.19 -11.60
C LEU A 74 -2.30 -0.81 -11.69
N LEU A 75 -3.19 -1.73 -12.03
CA LEU A 75 -4.65 -1.50 -12.05
C LEU A 75 -5.20 -1.15 -10.67
N THR A 76 -4.46 -1.42 -9.58
CA THR A 76 -4.88 -1.06 -8.22
C THR A 76 -4.52 0.37 -7.80
N ILE A 77 -3.75 1.11 -8.61
CA ILE A 77 -3.35 2.50 -8.32
C ILE A 77 -4.54 3.42 -7.99
N PRO A 78 -5.68 3.37 -8.69
CA PRO A 78 -6.84 4.21 -8.35
C PRO A 78 -7.33 3.97 -6.91
N LYS A 79 -7.31 2.72 -6.44
CA LYS A 79 -7.71 2.33 -5.08
C LYS A 79 -6.69 2.81 -4.04
N ALA A 80 -5.39 2.64 -4.32
CA ALA A 80 -4.32 3.18 -3.48
C ALA A 80 -4.41 4.71 -3.33
N ARG A 81 -4.66 5.42 -4.45
CA ARG A 81 -4.89 6.87 -4.45
C ARG A 81 -6.13 7.26 -3.66
N SER A 82 -7.17 6.43 -3.66
CA SER A 82 -8.36 6.67 -2.85
C SER A 82 -8.04 6.57 -1.36
N ALA A 83 -7.25 5.58 -0.94
CA ALA A 83 -6.82 5.46 0.46
C ALA A 83 -6.06 6.71 0.93
N ALA A 84 -5.09 7.16 0.13
CA ALA A 84 -4.32 8.38 0.41
C ALA A 84 -5.20 9.63 0.48
N ARG A 85 -6.14 9.79 -0.46
CA ARG A 85 -7.09 10.93 -0.46
C ARG A 85 -7.98 10.95 0.77
N ILE A 86 -8.49 9.79 1.19
CA ILE A 86 -9.32 9.68 2.39
C ILE A 86 -8.49 10.02 3.64
N LEU A 87 -7.24 9.56 3.70
CA LEU A 87 -6.36 9.92 4.82
C LEU A 87 -6.13 11.44 4.89
N ASP A 88 -5.83 12.08 3.76
CA ASP A 88 -5.62 13.52 3.68
C ASP A 88 -6.90 14.30 4.08
N SER A 89 -8.08 13.87 3.63
CA SER A 89 -9.34 14.58 3.90
C SER A 89 -9.85 14.44 5.33
N THR A 90 -9.53 13.33 5.99
CA THR A 90 -10.05 12.98 7.34
C THR A 90 -9.10 13.37 8.46
N LYS A 91 -7.88 13.80 8.11
CA LYS A 91 -6.82 14.18 9.06
C LYS A 91 -6.54 13.10 10.13
N GLY A 92 -6.76 11.83 9.78
CA GLY A 92 -6.55 10.70 10.67
C GLY A 92 -7.65 10.46 11.73
N LYS A 93 -8.83 11.06 11.59
CA LYS A 93 -9.95 10.84 12.54
C LYS A 93 -10.61 9.47 12.33
N ALA A 94 -10.75 8.71 13.41
CA ALA A 94 -11.09 7.29 13.37
C ALA A 94 -12.35 6.94 12.53
N PRO A 95 -13.54 7.52 12.78
CA PRO A 95 -14.76 7.08 12.06
C PRO A 95 -14.69 7.40 10.57
N GLU A 96 -14.07 8.52 10.23
CA GLU A 96 -13.98 9.02 8.87
C GLU A 96 -12.88 8.29 8.08
N LEU A 97 -11.85 7.76 8.76
CA LEU A 97 -10.71 7.07 8.14
C LEU A 97 -11.00 5.60 7.77
N ILE A 98 -12.07 4.98 8.32
CA ILE A 98 -12.44 3.58 8.06
C ILE A 98 -12.45 3.23 6.56
N PRO A 99 -13.06 4.04 5.66
CA PRO A 99 -13.02 3.77 4.22
C PRO A 99 -11.60 3.79 3.64
N GLY A 100 -10.70 4.62 4.19
CA GLY A 100 -9.29 4.68 3.78
C GLY A 100 -8.51 3.45 4.19
N MET A 101 -8.73 2.97 5.42
CA MET A 101 -8.17 1.70 5.91
C MET A 101 -8.64 0.53 5.04
N ALA A 102 -9.95 0.44 4.78
CA ALA A 102 -10.52 -0.57 3.90
C ALA A 102 -9.97 -0.49 2.46
N ALA A 103 -9.80 0.72 1.92
CA ALA A 103 -9.20 0.91 0.60
C ALA A 103 -7.75 0.40 0.54
N THR A 104 -6.98 0.53 1.63
CA THR A 104 -5.60 0.01 1.72
C THR A 104 -5.57 -1.51 1.75
N VAL A 105 -6.46 -2.14 2.52
CA VAL A 105 -6.63 -3.60 2.53
C VAL A 105 -7.02 -4.11 1.14
N MET A 106 -8.02 -3.49 0.51
CA MET A 106 -8.46 -3.88 -0.84
C MET A 106 -7.36 -3.70 -1.88
N THR A 107 -6.57 -2.63 -1.79
CA THR A 107 -5.40 -2.43 -2.67
C THR A 107 -4.43 -3.59 -2.56
N THR A 108 -4.13 -4.03 -1.33
CA THR A 108 -3.21 -5.15 -1.07
C THR A 108 -3.75 -6.46 -1.62
N LEU A 109 -5.02 -6.79 -1.34
CA LEU A 109 -5.65 -8.03 -1.79
C LEU A 109 -5.76 -8.10 -3.31
N LEU A 110 -6.23 -7.02 -3.95
CA LEU A 110 -6.36 -6.96 -5.42
C LEU A 110 -5.00 -7.05 -6.09
N THR A 111 -3.98 -6.39 -5.54
CA THR A 111 -2.62 -6.47 -6.09
C THR A 111 -2.08 -7.89 -6.00
N GLY A 112 -2.26 -8.57 -4.85
CA GLY A 112 -1.87 -9.96 -4.67
C GLY A 112 -2.59 -10.91 -5.64
N ALA A 113 -3.90 -10.75 -5.80
CA ALA A 113 -4.69 -11.54 -6.74
C ALA A 113 -4.23 -11.35 -8.20
N LEU A 114 -4.02 -10.10 -8.62
CA LEU A 114 -3.55 -9.79 -9.98
C LEU A 114 -2.15 -10.33 -10.24
N LEU A 115 -1.25 -10.25 -9.26
CA LEU A 115 0.10 -10.83 -9.37
C LEU A 115 0.03 -12.37 -9.44
N ALA A 116 -0.82 -13.02 -8.65
CA ALA A 116 -1.03 -14.46 -8.75
C ALA A 116 -1.51 -14.86 -10.15
N VAL A 117 -2.54 -14.18 -10.67
CA VAL A 117 -3.06 -14.41 -12.03
C VAL A 117 -1.97 -14.17 -13.08
N ALA A 118 -1.19 -13.09 -12.96
CA ALA A 118 -0.11 -12.78 -13.89
C ALA A 118 0.94 -13.90 -13.96
N TYR A 119 1.33 -14.46 -12.82
CA TYR A 119 2.31 -15.55 -12.77
C TYR A 119 1.75 -16.88 -13.25
N LEU A 120 0.49 -17.20 -12.93
CA LEU A 120 -0.18 -18.39 -13.48
C LEU A 120 -0.28 -18.31 -15.02
N ALA A 121 -0.69 -17.16 -15.55
CA ALA A 121 -0.77 -16.93 -16.98
C ALA A 121 0.61 -16.98 -17.65
N HIS A 122 1.65 -16.41 -17.01
CA HIS A 122 3.01 -16.48 -17.53
C HIS A 122 3.52 -17.92 -17.62
N GLY A 123 3.27 -18.74 -16.59
CA GLY A 123 3.66 -20.15 -16.59
C GLY A 123 2.94 -20.97 -17.67
N LEU A 124 1.65 -20.69 -17.91
CA LEU A 124 0.87 -21.32 -18.98
C LEU A 124 1.39 -20.95 -20.37
N ILE A 125 1.70 -19.68 -20.61
CA ILE A 125 2.24 -19.20 -21.90
C ILE A 125 3.62 -19.79 -22.18
N GLY A 126 4.47 -19.93 -21.15
CA GLY A 126 5.80 -20.52 -21.32
C GLY A 126 5.80 -22.02 -21.59
N TYR A 127 4.65 -22.70 -21.45
CA TYR A 127 4.49 -24.14 -21.71
C TYR A 127 3.94 -24.43 -23.12
N ILE A 128 3.40 -23.42 -23.81
CA ILE A 128 2.85 -23.50 -25.18
C ILE A 128 3.91 -23.04 -26.17
#